data_AF-A0A7S0JYV3-F1
#
_entry.id   AF-A0A7S0JYV3-F1
#
_cell.length_a   1.000
_cell.length_b   1.000
_cell.length_c   1.000
_cell.angle_alpha   90.00
_cell.angle_beta   90.00
_cell.angle_gamma   90.00
#
_symmetry.space_group_name_H-M   'P 1'
#
loop_
_entity.id
_entity.type
_entity.pdbx_description
1 polymer ?
#
loop_
_entity_poly.entity_id
_entity_poly.type
_entity_poly.pdbx_seq_one_letter_code
_entity_poly.pdbx_strand_id
1 'polypeptide(L)'
;AMREDVPAELWEVARRPTADCAFHCDDVIERVRMLQTVAAGRRKARFASGALRLNRAKLAFRLDSDGNPTGFAQYPIKDSNRLVEEYMLMANYLVAEKMIRCAKEVAVLRCHPSPLLDRVTKAVDNLHAAGLDFFEWEPDSAASLQRSLSLTNAVSPSLMESVVDICTQPNMPAQYFLCPDQPSTEWAHYALAIPYYTHFT
;
A
#
# COMPACT_ATOMS: atom_id res chain seq x y z
N ALA A 1 -16.90 5.62 15.67
CA ALA A 1 -18.12 4.90 16.07
C ALA A 1 -18.04 3.49 15.51
N MET A 2 -18.07 2.45 16.35
CA MET A 2 -18.25 1.09 15.86
C MET A 2 -19.61 1.05 15.17
N ARG A 3 -19.63 0.77 13.85
CA ARG A 3 -20.89 0.44 13.18
C ARG A 3 -21.42 -0.81 13.87
N GLU A 4 -22.68 -0.77 14.30
CA GLU A 4 -23.39 -1.96 14.75
C GLU A 4 -23.24 -3.05 13.69
N ASP A 5 -22.90 -4.25 14.15
CA ASP A 5 -22.73 -5.40 13.26
C ASP A 5 -24.03 -5.62 12.49
N VAL A 6 -23.91 -5.75 11.18
CA VAL A 6 -25.03 -6.13 10.33
C VAL A 6 -25.41 -7.57 10.69
N PRO A 7 -26.63 -7.83 11.18
CA PRO A 7 -27.09 -9.18 11.50
C PRO A 7 -26.79 -10.18 10.38
N ALA A 8 -26.40 -11.41 10.73
CA ALA A 8 -26.00 -12.44 9.77
C ALA A 8 -27.08 -12.73 8.72
N GLU A 9 -28.35 -12.50 9.06
CA GLU A 9 -29.51 -12.66 8.18
C GLU A 9 -29.50 -11.66 7.01
N LEU A 10 -28.82 -10.52 7.16
CA LEU A 10 -28.72 -9.48 6.14
C LEU A 10 -27.52 -9.67 5.19
N TRP A 11 -26.68 -10.69 5.40
CA TRP A 11 -25.57 -11.00 4.49
C TRP A 11 -26.10 -11.74 3.27
N GLU A 12 -25.63 -11.39 2.06
CA GLU A 12 -25.92 -12.15 0.85
C GLU A 12 -25.58 -13.63 1.05
N VAL A 13 -26.49 -14.55 0.68
CA VAL A 13 -26.30 -16.00 0.88
C VAL A 13 -24.99 -16.48 0.24
N ALA A 14 -24.62 -15.95 -0.92
CA ALA A 14 -23.37 -16.25 -1.62
C ALA A 14 -22.10 -15.80 -0.88
N ARG A 15 -22.22 -14.96 0.16
CA ARG A 15 -21.11 -14.45 0.97
C ARG A 15 -21.07 -15.04 2.38
N ARG A 16 -21.94 -16.00 2.68
CA ARG A 16 -21.95 -16.74 3.95
C ARG A 16 -21.01 -17.95 3.84
N PRO A 17 -20.53 -18.49 4.98
CA PRO A 17 -19.88 -19.80 4.99
C PRO A 17 -20.74 -20.84 4.26
N THR A 18 -20.11 -21.73 3.50
CA THR A 18 -20.79 -22.81 2.78
C THR A 18 -21.43 -23.79 3.77
N ALA A 19 -22.48 -24.50 3.36
CA ALA A 19 -23.25 -25.36 4.27
C ALA A 19 -22.44 -26.55 4.83
N ASP A 20 -21.36 -26.93 4.16
CA ASP A 20 -20.39 -27.96 4.56
C ASP A 20 -19.26 -27.41 5.47
N CYS A 21 -19.24 -26.10 5.72
CA CYS A 21 -18.26 -25.44 6.57
C CYS A 21 -18.63 -25.59 8.05
N ALA A 22 -17.65 -25.92 8.90
CA ALA A 22 -17.81 -25.99 10.35
C ALA A 22 -17.91 -24.61 11.04
N PHE A 23 -17.90 -23.51 10.29
CA PHE A 23 -17.89 -22.15 10.82
C PHE A 23 -19.18 -21.40 10.52
N HIS A 24 -19.71 -20.71 11.53
CA HIS A 24 -20.83 -19.79 11.42
C HIS A 24 -20.35 -18.37 11.09
N CYS A 25 -21.28 -17.49 10.72
CA CYS A 25 -20.97 -16.09 10.41
C CYS A 25 -20.25 -15.39 11.57
N ASP A 26 -20.67 -15.64 12.81
CA ASP A 26 -20.07 -15.03 14.00
C ASP A 26 -18.61 -15.44 14.19
N ASP A 27 -18.27 -16.70 13.92
CA ASP A 27 -16.88 -17.19 13.95
C ASP A 27 -16.01 -16.46 12.92
N VAL A 28 -16.55 -16.23 11.72
CA VAL A 28 -15.84 -15.51 10.66
C VAL A 28 -15.65 -14.04 11.03
N ILE A 29 -16.67 -13.40 11.60
CA ILE A 29 -16.61 -12.01 12.06
C ILE A 29 -15.52 -11.87 13.14
N GLU A 30 -15.51 -12.75 14.14
CA GLU A 30 -14.49 -12.74 15.19
C GLU A 30 -13.08 -12.89 14.61
N ARG A 31 -12.87 -13.87 13.72
CA ARG A 31 -11.54 -14.08 13.10
C ARG A 31 -11.10 -12.91 12.25
N VAL A 32 -11.99 -12.30 11.46
CA VAL A 32 -11.66 -11.11 10.66
C VAL A 32 -11.27 -9.93 11.57
N ARG A 33 -11.93 -9.77 12.71
CA ARG A 33 -11.55 -8.75 13.72
C ARG A 33 -10.19 -9.01 14.34
N MET A 34 -9.87 -10.27 14.65
CA MET A 34 -8.53 -10.65 15.12
C MET A 34 -7.46 -10.34 14.06
N LEU A 35 -7.71 -10.72 12.80
CA LEU A 35 -6.82 -10.40 11.67
C LEU A 35 -6.64 -8.88 11.51
N GLN A 36 -7.72 -8.10 11.67
CA GLN A 36 -7.65 -6.65 11.60
C GLN A 36 -6.78 -6.04 12.70
N THR A 37 -6.88 -6.55 13.94
CA THR A 37 -6.04 -6.09 15.06
C THR A 37 -4.56 -6.28 14.75
N VAL A 38 -4.19 -7.47 14.24
CA VAL A 38 -2.81 -7.77 13.83
C VAL A 38 -2.38 -6.90 12.65
N ALA A 39 -3.19 -6.80 11.60
CA ALA A 39 -2.90 -6.00 10.42
C ALA A 39 -2.71 -4.51 10.76
N ALA A 40 -3.54 -3.95 11.64
CA ALA A 40 -3.41 -2.56 12.08
C ALA A 40 -2.09 -2.32 12.83
N GLY A 41 -1.70 -3.24 13.73
CA GLY A 41 -0.41 -3.20 14.42
C GLY A 41 0.78 -3.27 13.46
N ARG A 42 0.75 -4.20 12.50
CA ARG A 42 1.79 -4.32 11.46
C ARG A 42 1.91 -3.08 10.60
N ARG A 43 0.77 -2.52 10.16
CA ARG A 43 0.76 -1.27 9.39
C ARG A 43 1.41 -0.14 10.16
N LYS A 44 1.05 0.03 11.44
CA LYS A 44 1.65 1.06 12.30
C LYS A 44 3.17 0.88 12.38
N ALA A 45 3.65 -0.34 12.59
CA ALA A 45 5.08 -0.65 12.61
C ALA A 45 5.76 -0.34 11.27
N ARG A 46 5.14 -0.69 10.14
CA ARG A 46 5.65 -0.46 8.79
C ARG A 46 5.82 1.02 8.46
N PHE A 47 4.86 1.87 8.82
CA PHE A 47 5.02 3.32 8.66
C PHE A 47 6.03 3.90 9.64
N ALA A 48 6.11 3.37 10.88
CA ALA A 48 7.12 3.78 11.84
C ALA A 48 8.55 3.40 11.38
N SER A 49 8.70 2.31 10.61
CA SER A 49 9.97 1.91 9.99
C SER A 49 10.27 2.64 8.67
N GLY A 50 9.46 3.62 8.28
CA GLY A 50 9.76 4.51 7.15
C GLY A 50 9.07 4.19 5.83
N ALA A 51 8.05 3.32 5.82
CA ALA A 51 7.29 3.08 4.60
C ALA A 51 6.54 4.33 4.12
N LEU A 52 6.35 4.42 2.81
CA LEU A 52 5.70 5.50 2.09
C LEU A 52 4.41 5.01 1.45
N ARG A 53 3.39 5.88 1.46
CA ARG A 53 2.12 5.63 0.78
C ARG A 53 1.75 6.80 -0.12
N LEU A 54 1.89 6.57 -1.42
CA LEU A 54 1.43 7.46 -2.49
C LEU A 54 0.19 6.86 -3.15
N ASN A 55 -0.99 7.20 -2.60
CA ASN A 55 -2.26 6.71 -3.13
C ASN A 55 -2.84 7.70 -4.13
N ARG A 56 -2.77 7.39 -5.42
CA ARG A 56 -3.54 8.11 -6.44
C ARG A 56 -5.02 7.74 -6.36
N ALA A 57 -5.88 8.72 -6.64
CA ALA A 57 -7.31 8.50 -6.79
C ALA A 57 -7.56 7.47 -7.90
N LYS A 58 -8.24 6.37 -7.56
CA LYS A 58 -8.73 5.40 -8.54
C LYS A 58 -10.20 5.68 -8.82
N LEU A 59 -10.61 5.67 -10.08
CA LEU A 59 -12.02 5.80 -10.45
C LEU A 59 -12.68 4.42 -10.53
N ALA A 60 -13.91 4.34 -10.04
CA ALA A 60 -14.82 3.21 -10.22
C ALA A 60 -16.00 3.68 -11.09
N PHE A 61 -16.31 2.92 -12.13
CA PHE A 61 -17.39 3.21 -13.06
C PHE A 61 -18.62 2.36 -12.73
N ARG A 62 -19.80 2.95 -12.84
CA ARG A 62 -21.07 2.23 -12.87
C ARG A 62 -21.41 1.97 -14.33
N LEU A 63 -21.69 0.70 -14.65
CA LEU A 63 -22.04 0.27 -15.99
C LEU A 63 -23.52 -0.11 -16.05
N ASP A 64 -24.15 0.08 -17.21
CA ASP A 64 -25.48 -0.48 -17.52
C ASP A 64 -25.39 -1.96 -17.94
N SER A 65 -26.52 -2.55 -18.35
CA SER A 65 -26.60 -3.95 -18.81
C SER A 65 -25.79 -4.24 -20.07
N ASP A 66 -25.55 -3.22 -20.90
CA ASP A 66 -24.81 -3.33 -22.15
C ASP A 66 -23.31 -3.02 -21.94
N GLY A 67 -22.90 -2.69 -20.71
CA GLY A 67 -21.52 -2.40 -20.34
C GLY A 67 -21.11 -0.95 -20.54
N ASN A 68 -22.03 -0.02 -20.84
CA ASN A 68 -21.71 1.39 -21.04
C ASN A 68 -21.60 2.13 -19.70
N PRO A 69 -20.65 3.07 -19.54
CA PRO A 69 -20.50 3.82 -18.30
C PRO A 69 -21.63 4.85 -18.12
N THR A 70 -22.41 4.69 -17.05
CA THR A 70 -23.50 5.60 -16.68
C THR A 70 -23.09 6.60 -15.59
N GLY A 71 -21.89 6.44 -15.02
CA GLY A 71 -21.37 7.33 -13.98
C GLY A 71 -20.05 6.83 -13.42
N PHE A 72 -19.39 7.68 -12.63
CA PHE A 72 -18.14 7.35 -11.95
C PHE A 72 -18.08 7.93 -10.55
N ALA A 73 -17.23 7.34 -9.71
CA ALA A 73 -16.89 7.85 -8.39
C ALA A 73 -15.45 7.45 -8.04
N GLN A 74 -14.84 8.12 -7.06
CA GLN A 74 -13.57 7.67 -6.51
C GLN A 74 -13.76 6.34 -5.75
N TYR A 75 -12.87 5.38 -5.96
CA TYR A 75 -12.89 4.09 -5.28
C TYR A 75 -12.41 4.26 -3.83
N PRO A 76 -13.27 4.05 -2.82
CA PRO A 76 -12.88 4.24 -1.43
C PRO A 76 -12.03 3.07 -0.93
N ILE A 77 -10.84 3.37 -0.40
CA ILE A 77 -10.01 2.38 0.30
C ILE A 77 -10.55 2.17 1.71
N LYS A 78 -11.04 0.96 2.00
CA LYS A 78 -11.59 0.58 3.30
C LYS A 78 -10.58 -0.18 4.14
N ASP A 79 -10.89 -0.36 5.43
CA ASP A 79 -10.06 -1.15 6.33
C ASP A 79 -9.94 -2.61 5.92
N SER A 80 -10.94 -3.16 5.23
CA SER A 80 -10.83 -4.51 4.64
C SER A 80 -9.79 -4.59 3.52
N ASN A 81 -9.66 -3.58 2.65
CA ASN A 81 -8.62 -3.55 1.62
C ASN A 81 -7.23 -3.54 2.26
N ARG A 82 -7.10 -2.66 3.25
CA ARG A 82 -5.92 -2.47 4.08
C ARG A 82 -5.54 -3.74 4.88
N LEU A 83 -6.52 -4.49 5.39
CA LEU A 83 -6.30 -5.77 6.05
C LEU A 83 -5.60 -6.75 5.11
N VAL A 84 -6.18 -6.96 3.92
CA VAL A 84 -5.65 -7.88 2.92
C VAL A 84 -4.25 -7.44 2.47
N GLU A 85 -4.04 -6.14 2.25
CA GLU A 85 -2.75 -5.57 1.88
C GLU A 85 -1.63 -5.97 2.86
N GLU A 86 -1.82 -5.83 4.18
CA GLU A 86 -0.75 -6.15 5.14
C GLU A 86 -0.39 -7.64 5.18
N TYR A 87 -1.37 -8.52 4.96
CA TYR A 87 -1.12 -9.96 4.90
C TYR A 87 -0.43 -10.35 3.58
N MET A 88 -0.82 -9.76 2.44
CA MET A 88 -0.13 -9.96 1.17
C MET A 88 1.32 -9.47 1.25
N LEU A 89 1.56 -8.28 1.81
CA LEU A 89 2.92 -7.75 2.02
C LEU A 89 3.76 -8.69 2.90
N MET A 90 3.18 -9.24 3.98
CA MET A 90 3.86 -10.19 4.85
C MET A 90 4.18 -11.50 4.14
N ALA A 91 3.23 -12.07 3.41
CA ALA A 91 3.43 -13.31 2.65
C ALA A 91 4.53 -13.14 1.60
N ASN A 92 4.47 -12.05 0.83
CA ASN A 92 5.46 -11.69 -0.17
C ASN A 92 6.87 -11.52 0.44
N TYR A 93 6.99 -10.84 1.59
CA TYR A 93 8.27 -10.69 2.29
C TYR A 93 8.86 -12.03 2.76
N LEU A 94 8.04 -12.88 3.38
CA LEU A 94 8.48 -14.19 3.89
C LEU A 94 8.86 -15.15 2.76
N VAL A 95 8.13 -15.13 1.64
CA VAL A 95 8.47 -15.93 0.46
C VAL A 95 9.77 -15.44 -0.18
N ALA A 96 9.98 -14.12 -0.28
CA ALA A 96 11.25 -13.56 -0.72
C ALA A 96 12.42 -14.07 0.14
N GLU A 97 12.28 -14.00 1.46
CA GLU A 97 13.29 -14.52 2.40
C GLU A 97 13.56 -16.02 2.16
N LYS A 98 12.50 -16.82 2.00
CA LYS A 98 12.61 -18.27 1.76
C LYS A 98 13.34 -18.57 0.45
N MET A 99 13.01 -17.86 -0.63
CA MET A 99 13.66 -18.04 -1.94
C MET A 99 15.15 -17.67 -1.89
N ILE A 100 15.49 -16.55 -1.25
CA ILE A 100 16.89 -16.12 -1.08
C ILE A 100 17.70 -17.20 -0.33
N ARG A 101 17.12 -17.82 0.70
CA ARG A 101 17.80 -18.84 1.52
C ARG A 101 17.90 -20.20 0.85
N CYS A 102 16.91 -20.60 0.05
CA CYS A 102 16.78 -21.98 -0.42
C CYS A 102 16.98 -22.17 -1.94
N ALA A 103 16.84 -21.12 -2.74
CA ALA A 103 16.85 -21.19 -4.20
C ALA A 103 17.44 -19.92 -4.82
N LYS A 104 18.53 -19.41 -4.23
CA LYS A 104 19.10 -18.09 -4.54
C LYS A 104 19.33 -17.86 -6.04
N GLU A 105 19.95 -18.81 -6.72
CA GLU A 105 20.33 -18.73 -8.13
C GLU A 105 19.13 -18.52 -9.09
N VAL A 106 17.93 -18.90 -8.65
CA VAL A 106 16.69 -18.79 -9.43
C VAL A 106 15.64 -17.91 -8.73
N ALA A 107 16.02 -17.25 -7.64
CA ALA A 107 15.09 -16.44 -6.85
C ALA A 107 14.77 -15.13 -7.61
N VAL A 108 13.51 -15.00 -8.04
CA VAL A 108 13.01 -13.76 -8.64
C VAL A 108 12.55 -12.83 -7.52
N LEU A 109 13.18 -11.67 -7.43
CA LEU A 109 12.89 -10.62 -6.47
C LEU A 109 12.34 -9.38 -7.17
N ARG A 110 11.83 -8.45 -6.38
CA ARG A 110 11.30 -7.16 -6.83
C ARG A 110 11.85 -6.05 -5.96
N CYS A 111 12.55 -5.09 -6.56
CA CYS A 111 13.05 -3.91 -5.87
C CYS A 111 12.28 -2.66 -6.31
N HIS A 112 12.46 -1.58 -5.56
CA HIS A 112 11.98 -0.25 -5.92
C HIS A 112 13.09 0.73 -5.60
N PRO A 113 13.82 1.23 -6.62
CA PRO A 113 14.92 2.16 -6.41
C PRO A 113 14.46 3.49 -5.81
N SER A 114 15.38 4.22 -5.18
CA SER A 114 15.16 5.60 -4.76
C SER A 114 14.78 6.50 -5.96
N PRO A 115 13.98 7.56 -5.74
CA PRO A 115 13.70 8.57 -6.75
C PRO A 115 14.97 9.30 -7.20
N LEU A 116 14.94 9.88 -8.40
CA LEU A 116 16.07 10.65 -8.93
C LEU A 116 16.17 12.01 -8.24
N LEU A 117 17.35 12.35 -7.68
CA LEU A 117 17.59 13.59 -6.92
C LEU A 117 17.11 14.84 -7.66
N ASP A 118 17.51 15.04 -8.92
CA ASP A 118 17.11 16.22 -9.71
C ASP A 118 15.59 16.36 -9.86
N ARG A 119 14.86 15.23 -9.90
CA ARG A 119 13.40 15.23 -9.98
C ARG A 119 12.76 15.50 -8.63
N VAL A 120 13.35 15.00 -7.55
CA VAL A 120 12.94 15.30 -6.17
C VAL A 120 13.09 16.78 -5.90
N THR A 121 14.26 17.37 -6.18
CA THR A 121 14.52 18.80 -5.99
C THR A 121 13.47 19.66 -6.71
N LYS A 122 13.23 19.40 -8.00
CA LYS A 122 12.20 20.10 -8.77
C LYS A 122 10.79 19.95 -8.19
N ALA A 123 10.45 18.77 -7.67
CA ALA A 123 9.15 18.54 -7.06
C ALA A 123 9.00 19.36 -5.76
N VAL A 124 10.04 19.39 -4.92
CA VAL A 124 10.08 20.18 -3.69
C VAL A 124 9.99 21.68 -4.00
N ASP A 125 10.77 22.17 -4.96
CA ASP A 125 10.74 23.58 -5.39
C ASP A 125 9.33 24.00 -5.85
N ASN A 126 8.65 23.14 -6.62
CA ASN A 126 7.27 23.39 -7.06
C ASN A 126 6.27 23.43 -5.88
N LEU A 127 6.47 22.60 -4.87
CA LEU A 127 5.62 22.56 -3.67
C LEU A 127 5.85 23.80 -2.80
N HIS A 128 7.10 24.25 -2.66
CA HIS A 128 7.45 25.51 -1.99
C HIS A 128 6.82 26.70 -2.71
N ALA A 129 6.93 26.77 -4.04
CA ALA A 129 6.28 27.81 -4.85
C ALA A 129 4.74 27.81 -4.72
N ALA A 130 4.14 26.67 -4.36
CA ALA A 130 2.71 26.53 -4.06
C ALA A 130 2.34 26.86 -2.60
N GLY A 131 3.29 27.36 -1.80
CA GLY A 131 3.09 27.77 -0.40
C GLY A 131 3.26 26.65 0.62
N LEU A 132 3.88 25.53 0.27
CA LEU A 132 4.20 24.43 1.18
C LEU A 132 5.67 24.48 1.62
N ASP A 133 6.13 25.61 2.17
CA ASP A 133 7.54 25.84 2.56
C ASP A 133 8.10 24.82 3.56
N PHE A 134 7.24 24.13 4.29
CA PHE A 134 7.60 23.06 5.24
C PHE A 134 7.87 21.70 4.56
N PHE A 135 7.66 21.58 3.25
CA PHE A 135 7.74 20.31 2.55
C PHE A 135 9.20 19.89 2.38
N GLU A 136 9.53 18.68 2.85
CA GLU A 136 10.88 18.12 2.82
C GLU A 136 10.82 16.72 2.19
N TRP A 137 11.80 16.42 1.34
CA TRP A 137 11.94 15.10 0.75
C TRP A 137 13.42 14.79 0.49
N GLU A 138 13.98 13.94 1.34
CA GLU A 138 15.29 13.33 1.15
C GLU A 138 15.14 12.11 0.22
N PRO A 139 15.86 12.06 -0.92
CA PRO A 139 15.69 10.98 -1.90
C PRO A 139 15.92 9.59 -1.33
N ASP A 140 16.85 9.43 -0.40
CA ASP A 140 17.20 8.13 0.20
C ASP A 140 16.32 7.74 1.39
N SER A 141 15.32 8.57 1.73
CA SER A 141 14.45 8.36 2.89
C SER A 141 12.99 8.52 2.49
N ALA A 142 12.33 7.40 2.18
CA ALA A 142 10.88 7.36 1.95
C ALA A 142 10.08 7.89 3.16
N ALA A 143 10.65 7.76 4.36
CA ALA A 143 10.10 8.28 5.61
C ALA A 143 10.00 9.81 5.63
N SER A 144 10.98 10.53 5.05
CA SER A 144 10.98 12.00 4.97
C SER A 144 9.76 12.49 4.18
N LEU A 145 9.55 11.94 2.98
CA LEU A 145 8.38 12.23 2.16
C LEU A 145 7.08 11.88 2.87
N GLN A 146 6.99 10.69 3.49
CA GLN A 146 5.79 10.29 4.22
C GLN A 146 5.43 11.26 5.35
N ARG A 147 6.43 11.84 6.03
CA ARG A 147 6.22 12.86 7.07
C ARG A 147 5.61 14.13 6.47
N SER A 148 6.19 14.68 5.39
CA SER A 148 5.67 15.90 4.75
C SER A 148 4.30 15.71 4.12
N LEU A 149 4.00 14.54 3.56
CA LEU A 149 2.64 14.19 3.10
C LEU A 149 1.63 14.17 4.27
N SER A 150 2.04 13.65 5.43
CA SER A 150 1.17 13.59 6.61
C SER A 150 0.88 14.98 7.18
N LEU A 151 1.87 15.88 7.18
CA LEU A 151 1.71 17.29 7.56
C LEU A 151 0.79 18.03 6.57
N THR A 152 1.00 17.82 5.27
CA THR A 152 0.17 18.42 4.22
C THR A 152 -1.30 18.03 4.38
N ASN A 153 -1.59 16.76 4.65
CA ASN A 153 -2.95 16.28 4.88
C ASN A 153 -3.61 16.93 6.10
N ALA A 154 -2.84 17.32 7.12
CA ALA A 154 -3.38 18.00 8.30
C ALA A 154 -3.73 19.48 8.03
N VAL A 155 -3.02 20.12 7.08
CA VAL A 155 -3.17 21.54 6.76
C VAL A 155 -4.19 21.77 5.64
N SER A 156 -4.11 20.99 4.55
CA SER A 156 -4.98 21.14 3.39
C SER A 156 -5.29 19.80 2.72
N PRO A 157 -6.32 19.07 3.23
CA PRO A 157 -6.77 17.82 2.62
C PRO A 157 -7.13 17.97 1.13
N SER A 158 -7.63 19.14 0.73
CA SER A 158 -8.04 19.44 -0.65
C SER A 158 -6.88 19.43 -1.65
N LEU A 159 -5.65 19.71 -1.20
CA LEU A 159 -4.44 19.71 -2.04
C LEU A 159 -3.77 18.34 -2.11
N MET A 160 -4.19 17.40 -1.28
CA MET A 160 -3.48 16.13 -1.09
C MET A 160 -3.34 15.35 -2.39
N GLU A 161 -4.36 15.36 -3.25
CA GLU A 161 -4.32 14.66 -4.54
C GLU A 161 -3.25 15.25 -5.46
N SER A 162 -3.22 16.58 -5.62
CA SER A 162 -2.21 17.26 -6.43
C SER A 162 -0.80 17.06 -5.87
N VAL A 163 -0.63 17.09 -4.56
CA VAL A 163 0.67 16.86 -3.90
C VAL A 163 1.12 15.42 -4.11
N VAL A 164 0.24 14.43 -3.96
CA VAL A 164 0.56 13.02 -4.26
C VAL A 164 0.96 12.87 -5.73
N ASP A 165 0.25 13.52 -6.65
CA ASP A 165 0.56 13.42 -8.08
C ASP A 165 1.94 14.00 -8.41
N ILE A 166 2.28 15.18 -7.86
CA ILE A 166 3.61 15.79 -7.97
C ILE A 166 4.67 14.84 -7.38
N CYS A 167 4.44 14.33 -6.17
CA CYS A 167 5.39 13.45 -5.49
C CYS A 167 5.53 12.08 -6.15
N THR A 168 4.58 11.66 -6.98
CA THR A 168 4.70 10.37 -7.68
C THR A 168 5.65 10.45 -8.87
N GLN A 169 5.77 11.60 -9.55
CA GLN A 169 6.57 11.74 -10.78
C GLN A 169 8.08 11.45 -10.61
N PRO A 170 8.74 11.82 -9.49
CA PRO A 170 10.16 11.51 -9.29
C PRO A 170 10.48 10.04 -8.99
N ASN A 171 9.49 9.25 -8.57
CA ASN A 171 9.70 7.84 -8.21
C ASN A 171 10.04 7.00 -9.44
N MET A 172 10.92 6.02 -9.23
CA MET A 172 11.27 5.04 -10.26
C MET A 172 10.23 3.92 -10.29
N PRO A 173 9.97 3.30 -11.45
CA PRO A 173 9.16 2.09 -11.47
C PRO A 173 9.86 0.99 -10.67
N ALA A 174 9.10 0.20 -9.92
CA ALA A 174 9.59 -1.02 -9.29
C ALA A 174 9.92 -2.07 -10.38
N GLN A 175 10.97 -2.87 -10.15
CA GLN A 175 11.56 -3.74 -11.16
C GLN A 175 11.75 -5.15 -10.61
N TYR A 176 11.58 -6.15 -11.48
CA TYR A 176 11.93 -7.53 -11.16
C TYR A 176 13.38 -7.80 -11.53
N PHE A 177 14.05 -8.63 -10.74
CA PHE A 177 15.43 -9.04 -10.97
C PHE A 177 15.68 -10.43 -10.41
N LEU A 178 16.70 -11.12 -10.93
CA LEU A 178 17.21 -12.35 -10.33
C LEU A 178 18.12 -12.00 -9.16
N CYS A 179 17.98 -12.70 -8.05
CA CYS A 179 18.79 -12.49 -6.85
C CYS A 179 20.28 -12.68 -7.18
N PRO A 180 21.12 -11.62 -7.08
CA PRO A 180 22.52 -11.71 -7.42
C PRO A 180 23.34 -12.41 -6.33
N ASP A 181 24.56 -12.79 -6.67
CA ASP A 181 25.46 -13.54 -5.78
C ASP A 181 25.84 -12.80 -4.50
N GLN A 182 25.82 -11.47 -4.51
CA GLN A 182 26.11 -10.67 -3.32
C GLN A 182 24.92 -9.79 -2.93
N PRO A 183 24.58 -9.73 -1.63
CA PRO A 183 23.59 -8.77 -1.13
C PRO A 183 24.00 -7.34 -1.49
N SER A 184 23.04 -6.57 -1.99
CA SER A 184 23.22 -5.15 -2.32
C SER A 184 22.07 -4.34 -1.73
N THR A 185 22.32 -3.08 -1.41
CA THR A 185 21.27 -2.12 -1.03
C THR A 185 20.27 -1.89 -2.17
N GLU A 186 20.65 -2.22 -3.41
CA GLU A 186 19.78 -2.15 -4.60
C GLU A 186 18.62 -3.15 -4.57
N TRP A 187 18.65 -4.14 -3.67
CA TRP A 187 17.53 -5.08 -3.48
C TRP A 187 16.36 -4.43 -2.76
N ALA A 188 16.62 -3.32 -2.06
CA ALA A 188 15.65 -2.67 -1.20
C ALA A 188 14.44 -2.18 -2.00
N HIS A 189 13.31 -2.16 -1.30
CA HIS A 189 12.08 -1.60 -1.83
C HIS A 189 11.80 -0.26 -1.17
N TYR A 190 12.21 0.84 -1.82
CA TYR A 190 12.13 2.23 -1.32
C TYR A 190 10.80 2.52 -0.61
N ALA A 191 9.68 2.41 -1.33
CA ALA A 191 8.37 2.75 -0.77
C ALA A 191 7.90 1.83 0.37
N LEU A 192 8.39 0.59 0.45
CA LEU A 192 7.99 -0.35 1.50
C LEU A 192 8.95 -0.31 2.70
N ALA A 193 10.11 0.35 2.56
CA ALA A 193 11.17 0.42 3.56
C ALA A 193 11.60 -0.96 4.07
N ILE A 194 11.81 -1.90 3.15
CA ILE A 194 12.25 -3.27 3.43
C ILE A 194 13.46 -3.65 2.55
N PRO A 195 14.37 -4.51 3.03
CA PRO A 195 15.63 -4.83 2.34
C PRO A 195 15.46 -5.75 1.13
N TYR A 196 14.36 -6.50 1.06
CA TYR A 196 14.06 -7.42 -0.04
C TYR A 196 12.56 -7.64 -0.14
N TYR A 197 12.08 -7.97 -1.34
CA TYR A 197 10.67 -8.19 -1.61
C TYR A 197 10.50 -9.05 -2.88
N THR A 198 9.32 -9.64 -3.05
CA THR A 198 8.90 -10.32 -4.29
C THR A 198 7.39 -10.23 -4.43
N HIS A 199 6.83 -10.70 -5.55
CA HIS A 199 5.40 -10.92 -5.68
C HIS A 199 5.10 -12.42 -5.71
N PHE A 200 4.36 -12.89 -4.72
CA PHE A 200 3.86 -14.26 -4.62
C PHE A 200 2.32 -14.30 -4.67
N THR A 201 1.68 -13.29 -4.08
CA THR A 201 0.22 -13.11 -4.03
C THR A 201 -0.29 -12.15 -5.09
#